data_AF-A0A6M1YIH0-F1
#
_entry.id   AF-A0A6M1YIH0-F1
#
_cell.length_a   1.000
_cell.length_b   1.000
_cell.length_c   1.000
_cell.angle_alpha   90.00
_cell.angle_beta   90.00
_cell.angle_gamma   90.00
#
_symmetry.space_group_name_H-M   'P 1'
#
loop_
_entity.id
_entity.type
_entity.pdbx_description
1 polymer ?
#
loop_
_entity_poly.entity_id
_entity_poly.type
_entity_poly.pdbx_seq_one_letter_code
_entity_poly.pdbx_strand_id
1 'polypeptide(L)'
;FLGGFYFHKNNVDTVAGPFARLNWAYYFNSSVLNYIGLESGYSYDNVRKSRFYGGLKISFFLGGEKSNRPKGLKRRMVEYVRRDYDVVAANNSDAPFERLNHPDGSPVTVIIAQNHAELDTAIVNDPDVVALDGTATGAASTLLDDQFFTGGFFTFGNQHEIRLSNGGVIENSIVLGKNNTIRDLTFKDAQLSNNLTTKPHVGTLLVKYVNFESTGLIPIQMVIADAGSDSNITIQENTFNANSSNVISIERVGIGALTLNSIENNTINFTPKANEDSVLWIVNDVTTAAGTQTINIGQIANNIITIDTDTFDFIRGISIRNLLNATSLSDQEILGGSILNNTIVINKNLDHEAIFIYNFSVLTPGGIDQKIHMDQINSNLVTISGTSKNMGILIFNEEWLPGGSTSQEVIVGEMLNNEITIGTTTDLHGIGLFNGNVSSPQLIKIGFNGGFFGNQIQLNGTGSDMFFDNVGPNATTEIKVDYLGQDLSDANNGANVAQQGSGITITP
;
A
#
# COMPACT_ATOMS: atom_id res chain seq x y z
N PHE A 1 59.54 0.40 37.92
CA PHE A 1 59.65 0.19 36.46
C PHE A 1 58.98 1.36 35.76
N LEU A 2 59.66 1.93 34.77
CA LEU A 2 59.11 2.98 33.90
C LEU A 2 59.26 2.50 32.47
N GLY A 3 58.28 2.81 31.62
CA GLY A 3 58.33 2.45 30.21
C GLY A 3 57.22 3.14 29.42
N GLY A 4 57.06 2.74 28.17
CA GLY A 4 55.97 3.15 27.31
C GLY A 4 55.57 2.05 26.35
N PHE A 5 54.44 2.22 25.71
CA PHE A 5 53.97 1.36 24.64
C PHE A 5 53.53 2.19 23.44
N TYR A 6 53.60 1.58 22.26
CA TYR A 6 53.13 2.13 21.00
C TYR A 6 52.51 1.00 20.19
N PHE A 7 51.22 1.15 19.88
CA PHE A 7 50.48 0.24 19.01
C PHE A 7 49.76 1.07 17.95
N HIS A 8 50.06 0.77 16.69
CA HIS A 8 49.42 1.40 15.54
C HIS A 8 48.84 0.32 14.64
N LYS A 9 47.62 0.54 14.16
CA LYS A 9 46.94 -0.25 13.14
C LYS A 9 46.15 0.70 12.25
N ASN A 10 46.07 0.41 10.96
CA ASN A 10 45.22 1.18 10.05
C ASN A 10 43.76 1.17 10.54
N ASN A 11 43.09 2.33 10.45
CA ASN A 11 41.69 2.55 10.83
C ASN A 11 41.37 2.31 12.32
N VAL A 12 42.36 2.41 13.20
CA VAL A 12 42.16 2.41 14.67
C VAL A 12 43.00 3.53 15.27
N ASP A 13 42.49 4.15 16.33
CA ASP A 13 43.29 5.11 17.08
C ASP A 13 44.59 4.47 17.56
N THR A 14 45.69 5.17 17.29
CA THR A 14 47.01 4.74 17.74
C THR A 14 47.02 4.76 19.26
N VAL A 15 47.38 3.65 19.90
CA VAL A 15 47.48 3.57 21.36
C VAL A 15 48.92 3.75 21.78
N ALA A 16 49.22 4.93 22.32
CA ALA A 16 50.55 5.27 22.80
C ALA A 16 50.49 5.92 24.17
N GLY A 17 51.41 5.55 25.06
CA GLY A 17 51.36 6.06 26.42
C GLY A 17 52.51 5.61 27.32
N PRO A 18 52.89 6.42 28.32
CA PRO A 18 53.80 6.01 29.37
C PRO A 18 53.11 5.06 30.37
N PHE A 19 53.91 4.25 31.04
CA PHE A 19 53.49 3.50 32.22
C PHE A 19 54.55 3.53 33.32
N ALA A 20 54.07 3.49 34.56
CA ALA A 20 54.87 3.36 35.77
C ALA A 20 54.36 2.20 36.60
N ARG A 21 55.28 1.42 37.19
CA ARG A 21 54.94 0.29 38.05
C ARG A 21 55.85 0.23 39.26
N LEU A 22 55.24 0.03 40.42
CA LEU A 22 55.88 -0.31 41.66
C LEU A 22 55.70 -1.81 41.90
N ASN A 23 56.78 -2.50 42.22
CA ASN A 23 56.72 -3.90 42.60
C ASN A 23 57.50 -4.08 43.90
N TRP A 24 56.82 -4.65 44.88
CA TRP A 24 57.39 -5.05 46.15
C TRP A 24 57.27 -6.56 46.27
N ALA A 25 58.32 -7.22 46.72
CA ALA A 25 58.32 -8.67 46.92
C ALA A 25 58.98 -9.03 48.23
N TYR A 26 58.33 -9.92 48.97
CA TYR A 26 58.85 -10.53 50.18
C TYR A 26 59.09 -12.02 49.96
N TYR A 27 60.31 -12.46 50.29
CA TYR A 27 60.76 -13.83 50.10
C TYR A 27 60.75 -14.56 51.44
N PHE A 28 60.03 -15.67 51.50
CA PHE A 28 59.96 -16.48 52.70
C PHE A 28 61.08 -17.52 52.70
N ASN A 29 61.62 -17.79 53.89
CA ASN A 29 62.47 -18.96 54.12
C ASN A 29 61.63 -20.23 54.43
N SER A 30 60.42 -20.34 53.88
CA SER A 30 59.56 -21.52 54.04
C SER A 30 59.89 -22.58 52.99
N SER A 31 59.62 -23.85 53.29
CA SER A 31 59.75 -24.98 52.34
C SER A 31 58.70 -24.94 51.23
N VAL A 32 57.50 -24.43 51.52
CA VAL A 32 56.34 -24.45 50.61
C VAL A 32 56.06 -23.08 50.00
N LEU A 33 55.88 -22.06 50.85
CA LEU A 33 55.62 -20.71 50.39
C LEU A 33 56.95 -20.04 50.01
N ASN A 34 57.11 -19.67 48.75
CA ASN A 34 58.36 -19.11 48.25
C ASN A 34 58.36 -17.59 48.37
N TYR A 35 57.30 -16.93 47.87
CA TYR A 35 57.22 -15.47 47.94
C TYR A 35 55.79 -14.93 47.81
N ILE A 36 55.60 -13.74 48.36
CA ILE A 36 54.45 -12.87 48.13
C ILE A 36 54.94 -11.58 47.48
N GLY A 37 54.27 -11.14 46.43
CA GLY A 37 54.59 -9.91 45.71
C GLY A 37 53.36 -9.05 45.56
N LEU A 38 53.51 -7.77 45.84
CA LEU A 38 52.52 -6.74 45.55
C LEU A 38 53.02 -5.94 44.36
N GLU A 39 52.16 -5.79 43.36
CA GLU A 39 52.41 -4.94 42.22
C GLU A 39 51.32 -3.88 42.14
N SER A 40 51.70 -2.64 41.86
CA SER A 40 50.78 -1.58 41.49
C SER A 40 51.33 -0.89 40.25
N GLY A 41 50.44 -0.55 39.33
CA GLY A 41 50.79 0.12 38.10
C GLY A 41 49.82 1.23 37.75
N TYR A 42 50.36 2.25 37.09
CA TYR A 42 49.61 3.32 36.47
C TYR A 42 50.06 3.45 35.02
N SER A 43 49.10 3.64 34.12
CA SER A 43 49.36 3.97 32.72
C SER A 43 48.40 5.04 32.25
N TYR A 44 48.88 5.88 31.35
CA TYR A 44 48.05 6.85 30.65
C TYR A 44 48.24 6.69 29.15
N ASP A 45 47.15 6.51 28.41
CA ASP A 45 47.17 6.53 26.95
C ASP A 45 46.02 7.35 26.37
N ASN A 46 46.17 7.77 25.12
CA ASN A 46 45.21 8.66 24.45
C ASN A 46 43.81 8.03 24.27
N VAL A 47 43.71 6.69 24.20
CA VAL A 47 42.45 5.96 23.98
C VAL A 47 41.79 5.58 25.31
N ARG A 48 42.49 4.85 26.18
CA ARG A 48 42.00 4.28 27.45
C ARG A 48 42.16 5.24 28.64
N LYS A 49 42.74 6.42 28.42
CA LYS A 49 43.01 7.45 29.44
C LYS A 49 43.83 6.86 30.61
N SER A 50 43.51 7.27 31.84
CA SER A 50 44.20 6.84 33.05
C SER A 50 43.72 5.47 33.50
N ARG A 51 44.63 4.50 33.59
CA ARG A 51 44.38 3.18 34.19
C ARG A 51 45.28 2.96 35.39
N PHE A 52 44.71 2.46 36.47
CA PHE A 52 45.42 2.03 37.66
C PHE A 52 45.10 0.56 37.92
N TYR A 53 46.10 -0.24 38.25
CA TYR A 53 45.89 -1.63 38.65
C TYR A 53 46.73 -1.98 39.89
N GLY A 54 46.22 -2.96 40.64
CA GLY A 54 46.91 -3.61 41.74
C GLY A 54 46.86 -5.13 41.56
N GLY A 55 47.96 -5.81 41.87
CA GLY A 55 48.08 -7.25 41.72
C GLY A 55 48.78 -7.87 42.91
N LEU A 56 48.30 -9.04 43.32
CA LEU A 56 48.92 -9.90 44.30
C LEU A 56 49.48 -11.13 43.59
N LYS A 57 50.77 -11.40 43.77
CA LYS A 57 51.42 -12.60 43.24
C LYS A 57 51.91 -13.47 44.37
N ILE A 58 51.38 -14.69 44.45
CA ILE A 58 51.80 -15.70 45.42
C ILE A 58 52.46 -16.84 44.64
N SER A 59 53.60 -17.32 45.12
CA SER A 59 54.28 -18.46 44.53
C SER A 59 54.55 -19.53 45.57
N PHE A 60 54.12 -20.74 45.21
CA PHE A 60 54.38 -21.96 45.94
C PHE A 60 55.45 -22.75 45.20
N PHE A 61 56.36 -23.36 45.94
CA PHE A 61 57.34 -24.28 45.39
C PHE A 61 56.93 -25.70 45.81
N LEU A 62 56.41 -26.47 44.84
CA LEU A 62 55.91 -27.83 45.07
C LEU A 62 56.98 -28.83 44.63
N GLY A 63 57.82 -29.26 45.58
CA GLY A 63 58.83 -30.31 45.37
C GLY A 63 60.24 -29.79 45.02
N GLY A 64 61.27 -30.47 45.53
CA GLY A 64 62.69 -30.18 45.30
C GLY A 64 63.42 -29.54 46.49
N GLU A 65 64.75 -29.64 46.51
CA GLU A 65 65.59 -28.99 47.53
C GLU A 65 65.56 -27.45 47.40
N LYS A 66 65.67 -26.73 48.54
CA LYS A 66 65.71 -25.25 48.58
C LYS A 66 66.83 -24.65 47.68
N SER A 67 67.91 -25.41 47.46
CA SER A 67 69.05 -25.08 46.60
C SER A 67 68.68 -24.95 45.11
N ASN A 68 67.68 -25.70 44.64
CA ASN A 68 67.27 -25.78 43.24
C ASN A 68 66.27 -24.70 42.81
N ARG A 69 65.90 -23.79 43.72
CA ARG A 69 64.99 -22.69 43.39
C ARG A 69 65.63 -21.79 42.33
N PRO A 70 64.94 -21.50 41.21
CA PRO A 70 65.48 -20.60 40.19
C PRO A 70 65.70 -19.22 40.81
N LYS A 71 66.92 -18.71 40.69
CA LYS A 71 67.35 -17.37 41.13
C LYS A 71 67.74 -16.51 39.92
N GLY A 72 67.70 -15.19 40.09
CA GLY A 72 68.13 -14.24 39.06
C GLY A 72 67.38 -14.41 37.74
N LEU A 73 68.11 -14.51 36.62
CA LEU A 73 67.54 -14.61 35.28
C LEU A 73 66.71 -15.88 35.06
N LYS A 74 67.16 -17.04 35.58
CA LYS A 74 66.43 -18.32 35.49
C LYS A 74 65.03 -18.23 36.08
N ARG A 75 64.86 -17.39 37.10
CA ARG A 75 63.56 -17.12 37.72
C ARG A 75 62.67 -16.27 36.83
N ARG A 76 63.24 -15.28 36.15
CA ARG A 76 62.48 -14.41 35.23
C ARG A 76 61.93 -15.19 34.04
N MET A 77 62.55 -16.31 33.67
CA MET A 77 62.08 -17.20 32.60
C MET A 77 60.79 -17.98 32.97
N VAL A 78 60.48 -18.13 34.26
CA VAL A 78 59.23 -18.79 34.71
C VAL A 78 58.18 -17.78 35.18
N GLU A 79 58.43 -16.48 35.00
CA GLU A 79 57.41 -15.47 35.25
C GLU A 79 56.40 -15.43 34.12
N TYR A 80 55.13 -15.17 34.45
CA TYR A 80 54.09 -14.91 33.45
C TYR A 80 54.57 -13.87 32.44
N VAL A 81 54.34 -14.16 31.16
CA VAL A 81 54.62 -13.22 30.08
C VAL A 81 53.77 -11.98 30.33
N ARG A 82 54.44 -10.86 30.55
CA ARG A 82 53.78 -9.59 30.83
C ARG A 82 53.35 -8.98 29.50
N ARG A 83 52.07 -9.10 29.15
CA ARG A 83 51.45 -8.46 27.98
C ARG A 83 50.35 -7.52 28.45
N ASP A 84 49.95 -6.58 27.61
CA ASP A 84 48.67 -5.91 27.78
C ASP A 84 47.58 -6.97 27.63
N TYR A 85 46.72 -7.14 28.66
CA TYR A 85 45.66 -8.16 28.65
C TYR A 85 44.44 -7.70 27.86
N ASP A 86 44.31 -6.38 27.66
CA ASP A 86 43.23 -5.81 26.88
C ASP A 86 43.57 -5.96 25.39
N VAL A 87 42.73 -6.68 24.67
CA VAL A 87 42.64 -6.50 23.22
C VAL A 87 42.09 -5.10 23.02
N VAL A 88 42.92 -4.18 22.52
CA VAL A 88 42.44 -2.92 21.96
C VAL A 88 41.71 -3.28 20.67
N ALA A 89 40.46 -3.71 20.80
CA ALA A 89 39.53 -3.64 19.70
C ALA A 89 39.24 -2.15 19.48
N ALA A 90 39.17 -1.74 18.21
CA ALA A 90 38.53 -0.47 17.90
C ALA A 90 37.18 -0.47 18.62
N ASN A 91 36.75 0.68 19.17
CA ASN A 91 35.35 0.85 19.50
C ASN A 91 34.58 0.61 18.21
N ASN A 92 34.03 -0.59 18.06
CA ASN A 92 32.98 -0.84 17.09
C ASN A 92 31.68 -0.19 17.61
N SER A 93 31.74 1.04 18.13
CA SER A 93 30.57 1.92 18.13
C SER A 93 30.23 2.32 16.70
N ASP A 94 31.20 2.21 15.79
CA ASP A 94 30.99 2.09 14.35
C ASP A 94 30.93 0.60 13.96
N ALA A 95 30.25 -0.25 14.74
CA ALA A 95 29.80 -1.52 14.19
C ALA A 95 28.87 -1.13 13.03
N PRO A 96 29.18 -1.45 11.76
CA PRO A 96 28.35 -1.05 10.63
C PRO A 96 26.92 -1.63 10.68
N PHE A 97 26.60 -2.40 11.72
CA PHE A 97 25.34 -3.07 11.92
C PHE A 97 24.97 -2.99 13.41
N GLU A 98 24.38 -1.88 13.85
CA GLU A 98 23.50 -1.96 15.02
C GLU A 98 22.41 -2.99 14.69
N ARG A 99 22.19 -3.94 15.59
CA ARG A 99 21.07 -4.87 15.42
C ARG A 99 19.79 -4.05 15.45
N LEU A 100 19.07 -4.09 14.35
CA LEU A 100 17.76 -3.48 14.21
C LEU A 100 16.86 -4.17 15.21
N ASN A 101 16.33 -3.41 16.16
CA ASN A 101 15.42 -3.91 17.16
C ASN A 101 14.08 -3.19 17.03
N HIS A 102 13.00 -3.93 17.26
CA HIS A 102 11.67 -3.42 17.55
C HIS A 102 11.69 -2.47 18.77
N PRO A 103 10.64 -1.64 18.97
CA PRO A 103 10.55 -0.76 20.14
C PRO A 103 10.65 -1.49 21.49
N ASP A 104 10.32 -2.79 21.52
CA ASP A 104 10.42 -3.65 22.70
C ASP A 104 11.83 -4.24 22.93
N GLY A 105 12.77 -3.98 22.01
CA GLY A 105 14.15 -4.45 22.06
C GLY A 105 14.39 -5.82 21.42
N SER A 106 13.37 -6.49 20.88
CA SER A 106 13.54 -7.74 20.11
C SER A 106 14.10 -7.44 18.72
N PRO A 107 14.94 -8.32 18.12
CA PRO A 107 15.55 -8.04 16.82
C PRO A 107 14.51 -8.14 15.69
N VAL A 108 14.58 -7.21 14.74
CA VAL A 108 13.82 -7.30 13.48
C VAL A 108 14.44 -8.40 12.63
N THR A 109 13.60 -9.30 12.15
CA THR A 109 13.97 -10.46 11.34
C THR A 109 13.62 -10.21 9.88
N VAL A 110 14.60 -10.47 9.02
CA VAL A 110 14.46 -10.31 7.57
C VAL A 110 14.97 -11.56 6.90
N ILE A 111 14.17 -12.13 6.00
CA ILE A 111 14.60 -13.25 5.16
C ILE A 111 14.46 -12.84 3.70
N ILE A 112 15.58 -12.92 2.98
CA ILE A 112 15.63 -12.66 1.54
C ILE A 112 15.50 -13.99 0.81
N ALA A 113 14.49 -14.09 -0.05
CA ALA A 113 14.25 -15.21 -0.96
C ALA A 113 14.64 -14.83 -2.38
N GLN A 114 15.18 -15.79 -3.13
CA GLN A 114 15.57 -15.62 -4.54
C GLN A 114 14.63 -16.36 -5.51
N ASN A 115 13.86 -17.32 -4.99
CA ASN A 115 12.97 -18.18 -5.77
C ASN A 115 11.77 -18.64 -4.92
N HIS A 116 10.84 -19.37 -5.53
CA HIS A 116 9.60 -19.80 -4.88
C HIS A 116 9.81 -20.70 -3.65
N ALA A 117 10.74 -21.67 -3.71
CA ALA A 117 11.00 -22.56 -2.57
C ALA A 117 11.60 -21.80 -1.37
N GLU A 118 12.47 -20.84 -1.65
CA GLU A 118 13.01 -19.93 -0.64
C GLU A 118 11.94 -18.97 -0.11
N LEU A 119 11.02 -18.51 -0.96
CA LEU A 119 9.91 -17.66 -0.55
C LEU A 119 8.98 -18.39 0.43
N ASP A 120 8.59 -19.63 0.12
CA ASP A 120 7.78 -20.45 1.03
C ASP A 120 8.50 -20.68 2.36
N THR A 121 9.81 -20.95 2.30
CA THR A 121 10.63 -21.12 3.51
C THR A 121 10.72 -19.81 4.31
N ALA A 122 10.90 -18.68 3.63
CA ALA A 122 10.96 -17.36 4.24
C ALA A 122 9.65 -17.05 4.97
N ILE A 123 8.51 -17.27 4.33
CA ILE A 123 7.18 -17.05 4.90
C ILE A 123 6.97 -17.93 6.14
N VAL A 124 7.25 -19.23 6.05
CA VAL A 124 7.02 -20.20 7.15
C VAL A 124 7.90 -19.92 8.37
N ASN A 125 9.07 -19.32 8.19
CA ASN A 125 9.96 -18.92 9.28
C ASN A 125 9.48 -17.68 10.04
N ASP A 126 8.35 -17.09 9.61
CA ASP A 126 7.67 -15.98 10.27
C ASP A 126 8.55 -14.75 10.55
N PRO A 127 9.29 -14.22 9.54
CA PRO A 127 10.05 -13.00 9.73
C PRO A 127 9.14 -11.78 9.70
N ASP A 128 9.60 -10.69 10.31
CA ASP A 128 8.93 -9.38 10.20
C ASP A 128 8.91 -8.89 8.74
N VAL A 129 9.99 -9.14 8.00
CA VAL A 129 10.14 -8.78 6.60
C VAL A 129 10.49 -10.00 5.75
N VAL A 130 9.61 -10.32 4.81
CA VAL A 130 9.89 -11.21 3.69
C VAL A 130 10.35 -10.34 2.52
N ALA A 131 11.54 -10.60 1.99
CA ALA A 131 12.09 -9.83 0.88
C ALA A 131 12.32 -10.77 -0.32
N LEU A 132 11.75 -10.47 -1.49
CA LEU A 132 11.96 -11.26 -2.71
C LEU A 132 12.91 -10.50 -3.65
N ASP A 133 14.12 -11.03 -3.85
CA ASP A 133 15.14 -10.45 -4.75
C ASP A 133 15.40 -11.37 -5.95
N GLY A 134 14.32 -11.81 -6.59
CA GLY A 134 14.36 -12.76 -7.69
C GLY A 134 12.96 -13.05 -8.22
N THR A 135 12.78 -14.22 -8.86
CA THR A 135 11.50 -14.61 -9.45
C THR A 135 10.91 -15.82 -8.73
N ALA A 136 9.70 -15.66 -8.19
CA ALA A 136 8.93 -16.76 -7.63
C ALA A 136 7.93 -17.30 -8.66
N THR A 137 8.13 -18.54 -9.10
CA THR A 137 7.25 -19.25 -10.04
C THR A 137 6.68 -20.49 -9.37
N GLY A 138 5.38 -20.76 -9.47
CA GLY A 138 4.80 -21.99 -8.93
C GLY A 138 3.40 -21.84 -8.34
N ALA A 139 3.15 -22.56 -7.24
CA ALA A 139 1.87 -22.54 -6.54
C ALA A 139 1.71 -21.26 -5.72
N ALA A 140 0.48 -20.97 -5.29
CA ALA A 140 0.24 -19.78 -4.49
C ALA A 140 0.90 -19.88 -3.11
N SER A 141 1.65 -18.85 -2.70
CA SER A 141 2.23 -18.76 -1.36
C SER A 141 1.28 -17.99 -0.44
N THR A 142 1.17 -18.39 0.83
CA THR A 142 0.27 -17.73 1.80
C THR A 142 1.08 -16.97 2.84
N LEU A 143 1.05 -15.64 2.82
CA LEU A 143 1.68 -14.81 3.84
C LEU A 143 1.07 -15.10 5.22
N LEU A 144 1.91 -15.06 6.26
CA LEU A 144 1.44 -15.09 7.64
C LEU A 144 0.97 -13.69 8.07
N ASP A 145 0.33 -13.63 9.22
CA ASP A 145 -0.17 -12.38 9.79
C ASP A 145 1.00 -11.42 10.12
N ASP A 146 0.76 -10.11 10.02
CA ASP A 146 1.68 -9.02 10.38
C ASP A 146 3.00 -8.96 9.55
N GLN A 147 3.15 -9.79 8.51
CA GLN A 147 4.34 -9.78 7.65
C GLN A 147 4.37 -8.59 6.69
N PHE A 148 5.56 -7.99 6.54
CA PHE A 148 5.89 -7.04 5.48
C PHE A 148 6.55 -7.78 4.31
N PHE A 149 5.98 -7.66 3.10
CA PHE A 149 6.48 -8.30 1.90
C PHE A 149 6.96 -7.27 0.88
N THR A 150 8.24 -7.35 0.46
CA THR A 150 8.81 -6.40 -0.50
C THR A 150 9.73 -7.02 -1.53
N GLY A 151 9.77 -6.40 -2.71
CA GLY A 151 10.72 -6.69 -3.78
C GLY A 151 11.77 -5.60 -3.98
N GLY A 152 11.66 -4.46 -3.29
CA GLY A 152 12.48 -3.28 -3.53
C GLY A 152 13.32 -2.92 -2.32
N PHE A 153 12.81 -2.04 -1.47
CA PHE A 153 13.54 -1.64 -0.27
C PHE A 153 12.66 -1.65 0.98
N PHE A 154 13.30 -1.75 2.13
CA PHE A 154 12.65 -1.64 3.42
C PHE A 154 13.48 -0.73 4.32
N THR A 155 12.87 0.34 4.84
CA THR A 155 13.52 1.28 5.76
C THR A 155 13.24 0.90 7.21
N PHE A 156 14.30 0.70 8.00
CA PHE A 156 14.22 0.52 9.44
C PHE A 156 14.43 1.87 10.12
N GLY A 157 13.33 2.50 10.53
CA GLY A 157 13.36 3.85 11.08
C GLY A 157 13.98 4.86 10.09
N ASN A 158 14.79 5.78 10.62
CA ASN A 158 15.29 6.93 9.83
C ASN A 158 16.69 6.73 9.22
N GLN A 159 17.36 5.60 9.46
CA GLN A 159 18.81 5.50 9.22
C GLN A 159 19.28 4.22 8.52
N HIS A 160 18.46 3.17 8.48
CA HIS A 160 18.86 1.91 7.86
C HIS A 160 17.85 1.50 6.80
N GLU A 161 18.34 0.91 5.72
CA GLU A 161 17.49 0.33 4.68
C GLU A 161 18.12 -0.96 4.15
N ILE A 162 17.27 -1.93 3.79
CA ILE A 162 17.64 -2.99 2.87
C ILE A 162 17.21 -2.54 1.48
N ARG A 163 18.10 -2.72 0.50
CA ARG A 163 17.79 -2.55 -0.92
C ARG A 163 18.06 -3.84 -1.64
N LEU A 164 17.04 -4.37 -2.30
CA LEU A 164 17.12 -5.52 -3.17
C LEU A 164 17.57 -5.06 -4.56
N SER A 165 18.32 -5.92 -5.23
CA SER A 165 19.06 -5.55 -6.44
C SER A 165 18.25 -5.69 -7.71
N ASN A 166 17.30 -6.64 -7.74
CA ASN A 166 16.64 -7.07 -8.97
C ASN A 166 15.15 -6.75 -9.02
N GLY A 167 14.53 -6.30 -7.93
CA GLY A 167 13.07 -6.27 -7.85
C GLY A 167 12.51 -7.69 -7.67
N GLY A 168 11.54 -7.86 -6.80
CA GLY A 168 10.85 -9.15 -6.66
C GLY A 168 9.80 -9.34 -7.74
N VAL A 169 9.91 -10.39 -8.55
CA VAL A 169 8.91 -10.79 -9.55
C VAL A 169 8.16 -12.02 -9.06
N ILE A 170 6.84 -11.94 -9.10
CA ILE A 170 5.92 -12.96 -8.63
C ILE A 170 5.11 -13.43 -9.83
N GLU A 171 5.32 -14.67 -10.25
CA GLU A 171 4.51 -15.32 -11.28
C GLU A 171 3.50 -16.31 -10.67
N ASN A 172 3.38 -16.33 -9.34
CA ASN A 172 2.45 -17.14 -8.58
C ASN A 172 1.51 -16.27 -7.72
N SER A 173 0.25 -16.67 -7.53
CA SER A 173 -0.63 -15.85 -6.68
C SER A 173 -0.14 -15.78 -5.23
N ILE A 174 -0.35 -14.65 -4.56
CA ILE A 174 -0.10 -14.51 -3.12
C ILE A 174 -1.44 -14.49 -2.40
N VAL A 175 -1.55 -15.32 -1.37
CA VAL A 175 -2.68 -15.34 -0.44
C VAL A 175 -2.30 -14.53 0.80
N LEU A 176 -3.10 -13.53 1.14
CA LEU A 176 -2.88 -12.63 2.26
C LEU A 176 -3.28 -13.26 3.61
N GLY A 177 -2.47 -12.98 4.63
CA GLY A 177 -2.83 -13.09 6.05
C GLY A 177 -3.45 -11.78 6.56
N LYS A 178 -3.40 -11.55 7.86
CA LYS A 178 -3.84 -10.31 8.53
C LYS A 178 -2.73 -9.26 8.56
N ASN A 179 -3.10 -7.99 8.65
CA ASN A 179 -2.15 -6.88 8.89
C ASN A 179 -0.95 -6.80 7.93
N ASN A 180 -1.06 -7.33 6.71
CA ASN A 180 0.07 -7.37 5.79
C ASN A 180 0.36 -6.02 5.13
N THR A 181 1.63 -5.80 4.81
CA THR A 181 2.05 -4.72 3.92
C THR A 181 2.79 -5.32 2.73
N ILE A 182 2.40 -4.94 1.51
CA ILE A 182 3.00 -5.40 0.26
C ILE A 182 3.51 -4.22 -0.53
N ARG A 183 4.81 -4.21 -0.85
CA ARG A 183 5.43 -3.09 -1.54
C ARG A 183 6.48 -3.46 -2.56
N ASP A 184 6.66 -2.61 -3.57
CA ASP A 184 7.82 -2.64 -4.47
C ASP A 184 8.03 -4.01 -5.16
N LEU A 185 6.94 -4.67 -5.56
CA LEU A 185 6.92 -5.99 -6.20
C LEU A 185 6.35 -5.89 -7.62
N THR A 186 6.69 -6.84 -8.48
CA THR A 186 6.03 -7.04 -9.77
C THR A 186 5.27 -8.37 -9.76
N PHE A 187 3.95 -8.33 -9.88
CA PHE A 187 3.11 -9.50 -10.10
C PHE A 187 2.90 -9.69 -11.60
N LYS A 188 3.37 -10.80 -12.16
CA LYS A 188 3.27 -11.08 -13.59
C LYS A 188 2.40 -12.31 -13.80
N ASP A 189 1.25 -12.12 -14.45
CA ASP A 189 0.20 -13.13 -14.61
C ASP A 189 -0.22 -13.79 -13.27
N ALA A 190 -0.08 -13.03 -12.19
CA ALA A 190 -0.31 -13.45 -10.82
C ALA A 190 -1.39 -12.59 -10.15
N GLN A 191 -2.02 -13.17 -9.12
CA GLN A 191 -3.09 -12.51 -8.37
C GLN A 191 -2.65 -12.24 -6.94
N LEU A 192 -3.17 -11.15 -6.39
CA LEU A 192 -3.11 -10.91 -4.95
C LEU A 192 -4.51 -11.18 -4.40
N SER A 193 -4.67 -12.23 -3.62
CA SER A 193 -5.98 -12.58 -3.07
C SER A 193 -5.91 -12.91 -1.60
N ASN A 194 -7.06 -13.07 -0.97
CA ASN A 194 -7.16 -13.81 0.26
C ASN A 194 -8.11 -15.00 0.07
N ASN A 195 -8.12 -15.92 1.04
CA ASN A 195 -9.00 -17.07 0.95
C ASN A 195 -10.40 -16.68 1.44
N LEU A 196 -11.28 -16.34 0.49
CA LEU A 196 -12.66 -15.86 0.75
C LEU A 196 -13.49 -16.78 1.66
N THR A 197 -13.18 -18.08 1.72
CA THR A 197 -14.01 -19.07 2.43
C THR A 197 -13.45 -19.50 3.77
N THR A 198 -12.13 -19.44 3.96
CA THR A 198 -11.48 -20.02 5.15
C THR A 198 -10.55 -19.07 5.89
N LYS A 199 -10.07 -18.01 5.23
CA LYS A 199 -9.17 -17.00 5.81
C LYS A 199 -9.41 -15.62 5.17
N PRO A 200 -10.55 -14.98 5.47
CA PRO A 200 -10.77 -13.60 5.07
C PRO A 200 -9.75 -12.69 5.75
N HIS A 201 -9.41 -11.57 5.10
CA HIS A 201 -8.49 -10.60 5.67
C HIS A 201 -9.16 -9.91 6.85
N VAL A 202 -8.39 -9.66 7.91
CA VAL A 202 -8.80 -8.87 9.09
C VAL A 202 -7.62 -7.99 9.46
N GLY A 203 -7.86 -6.71 9.74
CA GLY A 203 -6.82 -5.76 10.12
C GLY A 203 -6.34 -4.87 8.96
N THR A 204 -5.08 -4.42 8.99
CA THR A 204 -4.60 -3.41 8.03
C THR A 204 -3.93 -4.04 6.82
N LEU A 205 -4.38 -3.73 5.60
CA LEU A 205 -3.68 -4.09 4.38
C LEU A 205 -3.19 -2.83 3.67
N LEU A 206 -1.88 -2.75 3.42
CA LEU A 206 -1.28 -1.72 2.58
C LEU A 206 -0.66 -2.36 1.34
N VAL A 207 -1.13 -1.99 0.14
CA VAL A 207 -0.51 -2.38 -1.13
C VAL A 207 0.01 -1.13 -1.85
N LYS A 208 1.32 -1.04 -2.05
CA LYS A 208 1.94 0.21 -2.51
C LYS A 208 3.17 0.02 -3.41
N TYR A 209 3.28 0.78 -4.49
CA TYR A 209 4.38 0.66 -5.47
C TYR A 209 4.49 -0.75 -6.07
N VAL A 210 3.35 -1.45 -6.19
CA VAL A 210 3.29 -2.76 -6.83
C VAL A 210 2.96 -2.59 -8.31
N ASN A 211 3.67 -3.30 -9.16
CA ASN A 211 3.42 -3.38 -10.60
C ASN A 211 2.70 -4.69 -10.90
N PHE A 212 1.57 -4.66 -11.57
CA PHE A 212 0.86 -5.85 -12.03
C PHE A 212 0.94 -5.91 -13.55
N GLU A 213 1.48 -6.98 -14.10
CA GLU A 213 1.67 -7.20 -15.53
C GLU A 213 0.91 -8.45 -15.96
N SER A 214 0.08 -8.36 -16.99
CA SER A 214 -0.60 -9.52 -17.57
C SER A 214 -0.06 -9.73 -18.98
N THR A 215 0.61 -10.84 -19.25
CA THR A 215 1.00 -11.23 -20.60
C THR A 215 -0.01 -12.20 -21.22
N GLY A 216 -0.85 -12.84 -20.39
CA GLY A 216 -1.76 -13.91 -20.77
C GLY A 216 -3.25 -13.53 -20.79
N LEU A 217 -4.09 -14.54 -20.56
CA LEU A 217 -5.53 -14.43 -20.34
C LEU A 217 -5.87 -14.37 -18.84
N ILE A 218 -4.86 -14.44 -17.98
CA ILE A 218 -5.07 -14.45 -16.54
C ILE A 218 -5.37 -13.02 -16.12
N PRO A 219 -6.56 -12.76 -15.57
CA PRO A 219 -6.92 -11.45 -15.12
C PRO A 219 -6.03 -11.05 -13.94
N ILE A 220 -5.48 -9.85 -14.00
CA ILE A 220 -4.86 -9.24 -12.81
C ILE A 220 -6.00 -8.98 -11.84
N GLN A 221 -6.04 -9.71 -10.75
CA GLN A 221 -7.07 -9.50 -9.75
C GLN A 221 -6.41 -9.30 -8.41
N MET A 222 -6.68 -8.14 -7.82
CA MET A 222 -6.62 -7.99 -6.38
C MET A 222 -8.01 -8.31 -5.84
N VAL A 223 -8.18 -9.48 -5.20
CA VAL A 223 -9.45 -9.92 -4.60
C VAL A 223 -9.31 -10.04 -3.10
N ILE A 224 -9.85 -9.07 -2.38
CA ILE A 224 -9.76 -9.05 -0.91
C ILE A 224 -11.17 -9.17 -0.35
N ALA A 225 -11.48 -10.32 0.25
CA ALA A 225 -12.66 -10.48 1.08
C ALA A 225 -12.42 -10.39 2.58
N ASP A 226 -13.20 -9.52 3.20
CA ASP A 226 -13.22 -9.33 4.64
C ASP A 226 -14.36 -10.15 5.29
N ALA A 227 -14.11 -10.68 6.48
CA ALA A 227 -15.13 -11.28 7.34
C ALA A 227 -14.98 -10.91 8.83
N GLY A 228 -14.30 -9.81 9.14
CA GLY A 228 -14.14 -9.32 10.50
C GLY A 228 -14.62 -7.89 10.70
N SER A 229 -14.68 -7.46 11.96
CA SER A 229 -14.54 -6.04 12.29
C SER A 229 -13.08 -5.65 12.13
N ASP A 230 -12.83 -4.41 11.68
CA ASP A 230 -11.53 -3.72 11.74
C ASP A 230 -10.58 -3.98 10.55
N SER A 231 -11.12 -4.32 9.38
CA SER A 231 -10.34 -4.31 8.14
C SER A 231 -10.13 -2.87 7.64
N ASN A 232 -8.87 -2.49 7.45
CA ASN A 232 -8.37 -1.19 6.97
C ASN A 232 -7.52 -1.40 5.71
N ILE A 233 -8.12 -1.28 4.54
CA ILE A 233 -7.44 -1.57 3.27
C ILE A 233 -7.03 -0.26 2.59
N THR A 234 -5.77 -0.16 2.16
CA THR A 234 -5.20 0.98 1.43
C THR A 234 -4.43 0.47 0.21
N ILE A 235 -4.83 0.92 -0.99
CA ILE A 235 -4.17 0.59 -2.26
C ILE A 235 -3.71 1.89 -2.89
N GLN A 236 -2.40 2.11 -2.97
CA GLN A 236 -1.89 3.39 -3.47
C GLN A 236 -0.62 3.29 -4.32
N GLU A 237 -0.49 4.18 -5.30
CA GLU A 237 0.73 4.33 -6.10
C GLU A 237 1.15 3.01 -6.79
N ASN A 238 0.18 2.20 -7.22
CA ASN A 238 0.43 0.95 -7.96
C ASN A 238 0.29 1.18 -9.47
N THR A 239 0.93 0.32 -10.26
CA THR A 239 0.79 0.28 -11.72
C THR A 239 0.12 -1.01 -12.13
N PHE A 240 -0.90 -0.94 -12.98
CA PHE A 240 -1.57 -2.11 -13.54
C PHE A 240 -1.48 -2.07 -15.05
N ASN A 241 -0.69 -2.95 -15.63
CA ASN A 241 -0.54 -3.15 -17.07
C ASN A 241 -1.30 -4.42 -17.46
N ALA A 242 -2.59 -4.27 -17.73
CA ALA A 242 -3.50 -5.39 -17.94
C ALA A 242 -3.88 -5.56 -19.41
N ASN A 243 -3.74 -6.79 -19.90
CA ASN A 243 -4.16 -7.20 -21.24
C ASN A 243 -5.46 -8.02 -21.25
N SER A 244 -6.14 -8.15 -20.10
CA SER A 244 -7.33 -9.00 -19.89
C SER A 244 -8.29 -8.41 -18.84
N SER A 245 -9.52 -8.91 -18.78
CA SER A 245 -10.65 -8.35 -18.01
C SER A 245 -10.45 -8.40 -16.48
N ASN A 246 -10.84 -7.34 -15.77
CA ASN A 246 -10.71 -7.10 -14.32
C ASN A 246 -9.30 -6.72 -13.87
N VAL A 247 -9.19 -5.68 -13.02
CA VAL A 247 -7.92 -5.16 -12.51
C VAL A 247 -7.91 -5.03 -10.98
N ILE A 248 -8.98 -4.50 -10.37
CA ILE A 248 -9.09 -4.36 -8.90
C ILE A 248 -10.52 -4.65 -8.44
N SER A 249 -10.72 -5.64 -7.56
CA SER A 249 -12.03 -5.97 -7.00
C SER A 249 -11.93 -6.21 -5.49
N ILE A 250 -12.39 -5.25 -4.69
CA ILE A 250 -12.53 -5.45 -3.25
C ILE A 250 -13.98 -5.89 -3.00
N GLU A 251 -14.17 -7.11 -2.49
CA GLU A 251 -15.48 -7.71 -2.28
C GLU A 251 -15.64 -8.07 -0.81
N ARG A 252 -16.60 -7.49 -0.09
CA ARG A 252 -16.85 -7.90 1.30
C ARG A 252 -17.66 -9.20 1.36
N VAL A 253 -17.21 -10.17 2.18
CA VAL A 253 -17.90 -11.45 2.42
C VAL A 253 -18.00 -11.75 3.92
N GLY A 254 -18.81 -10.98 4.67
CA GLY A 254 -19.03 -11.30 6.09
C GLY A 254 -19.69 -10.25 6.99
N ILE A 255 -19.78 -10.60 8.28
CA ILE A 255 -20.33 -9.78 9.38
C ILE A 255 -19.21 -9.01 10.08
N GLY A 256 -19.35 -7.69 10.27
CA GLY A 256 -18.28 -6.86 10.84
C GLY A 256 -18.32 -5.40 10.40
N ALA A 257 -17.34 -4.59 10.82
CA ALA A 257 -17.10 -3.25 10.31
C ALA A 257 -15.96 -3.29 9.29
N LEU A 258 -16.24 -2.87 8.04
CA LEU A 258 -15.24 -2.72 6.98
C LEU A 258 -14.94 -1.23 6.84
N THR A 259 -13.65 -0.87 6.92
CA THR A 259 -13.15 0.45 6.52
C THR A 259 -12.25 0.27 5.31
N LEU A 260 -12.77 0.51 4.11
CA LEU A 260 -11.86 0.77 3.00
C LEU A 260 -11.32 2.18 3.24
N ASN A 261 -10.00 2.39 3.34
CA ASN A 261 -9.47 3.74 3.55
C ASN A 261 -9.34 4.49 2.23
N SER A 262 -8.66 3.88 1.25
CA SER A 262 -8.47 4.52 -0.06
C SER A 262 -7.98 3.58 -1.17
N ILE A 263 -8.37 3.90 -2.40
CA ILE A 263 -7.77 3.46 -3.66
C ILE A 263 -7.27 4.72 -4.38
N GLU A 264 -5.98 5.04 -4.24
CA GLU A 264 -5.47 6.36 -4.60
C GLU A 264 -4.18 6.37 -5.43
N ASN A 265 -4.06 7.33 -6.34
CA ASN A 265 -2.83 7.58 -7.11
C ASN A 265 -2.34 6.35 -7.91
N ASN A 266 -3.24 5.47 -8.34
CA ASN A 266 -2.87 4.30 -9.14
C ASN A 266 -2.87 4.65 -10.63
N THR A 267 -1.94 4.04 -11.38
CA THR A 267 -1.90 4.12 -12.84
C THR A 267 -2.36 2.79 -13.42
N ILE A 268 -3.39 2.80 -14.25
CA ILE A 268 -3.94 1.61 -14.90
C ILE A 268 -3.79 1.81 -16.41
N ASN A 269 -2.87 1.08 -17.01
CA ASN A 269 -2.72 0.98 -18.45
C ASN A 269 -3.44 -0.27 -18.91
N PHE A 270 -4.56 -0.09 -19.59
CA PHE A 270 -5.40 -1.19 -20.04
C PHE A 270 -5.29 -1.34 -21.55
N THR A 271 -4.76 -2.48 -21.97
CA THR A 271 -4.55 -2.84 -23.37
C THR A 271 -5.31 -4.13 -23.68
N PRO A 272 -6.65 -4.07 -23.75
CA PRO A 272 -7.47 -5.24 -24.03
C PRO A 272 -7.14 -5.85 -25.39
N LYS A 273 -7.33 -7.17 -25.50
CA LYS A 273 -7.16 -7.89 -26.74
C LYS A 273 -8.38 -7.71 -27.66
N ALA A 274 -8.12 -7.60 -28.96
CA ALA A 274 -9.17 -7.58 -29.96
C ALA A 274 -10.07 -8.83 -29.83
N ASN A 275 -11.39 -8.65 -29.99
CA ASN A 275 -12.40 -9.71 -29.93
C ASN A 275 -12.60 -10.39 -28.56
N GLU A 276 -12.13 -9.80 -27.46
CA GLU A 276 -12.40 -10.30 -26.11
C GLU A 276 -13.31 -9.33 -25.33
N ASP A 277 -14.33 -9.87 -24.67
CA ASP A 277 -15.21 -9.12 -23.77
C ASP A 277 -14.41 -8.58 -22.57
N SER A 278 -13.89 -7.38 -22.78
CA SER A 278 -13.00 -6.70 -21.86
C SER A 278 -13.78 -5.74 -20.98
N VAL A 279 -13.58 -5.86 -19.67
CA VAL A 279 -14.22 -5.01 -18.66
C VAL A 279 -13.18 -4.58 -17.65
N LEU A 280 -13.05 -3.27 -17.45
CA LEU A 280 -12.20 -2.70 -16.41
C LEU A 280 -13.07 -2.31 -15.22
N TRP A 281 -12.82 -2.97 -14.09
CA TRP A 281 -13.49 -2.73 -12.82
C TRP A 281 -12.49 -2.20 -11.81
N ILE A 282 -12.80 -1.01 -11.28
CA ILE A 282 -12.29 -0.49 -10.01
C ILE A 282 -13.49 -0.43 -9.08
N VAL A 283 -13.67 -1.52 -8.34
CA VAL A 283 -14.90 -1.74 -7.60
C VAL A 283 -14.56 -1.85 -6.12
N ASN A 284 -15.27 -1.07 -5.33
CA ASN A 284 -15.50 -1.37 -3.93
C ASN A 284 -16.93 -1.89 -3.80
N ASP A 285 -17.10 -3.21 -3.71
CA ASP A 285 -18.41 -3.85 -3.56
C ASP A 285 -18.57 -4.35 -2.13
N VAL A 286 -19.54 -3.79 -1.44
CA VAL A 286 -19.86 -4.17 -0.07
C VAL A 286 -21.21 -4.87 -0.08
N THR A 287 -21.20 -6.20 -0.10
CA THR A 287 -22.42 -7.00 0.13
C THR A 287 -22.49 -7.40 1.60
N THR A 288 -23.47 -6.90 2.36
CA THR A 288 -23.55 -7.18 3.81
C THR A 288 -24.63 -8.18 4.18
N ALA A 289 -24.26 -9.15 5.01
CA ALA A 289 -25.20 -9.97 5.75
C ALA A 289 -25.81 -9.18 6.94
N ALA A 290 -26.99 -9.63 7.40
CA ALA A 290 -27.70 -9.05 8.54
C ALA A 290 -26.79 -8.90 9.79
N GLY A 291 -26.86 -7.76 10.47
CA GLY A 291 -26.14 -7.51 11.74
C GLY A 291 -24.75 -6.87 11.62
N THR A 292 -24.33 -6.45 10.42
CA THR A 292 -23.21 -5.50 10.22
C THR A 292 -23.44 -4.23 11.03
N GLN A 293 -22.42 -3.58 11.62
CA GLN A 293 -22.54 -2.40 12.52
C GLN A 293 -22.08 -1.04 11.97
N THR A 294 -21.12 -1.00 11.05
CA THR A 294 -20.70 0.26 10.38
C THR A 294 -19.99 -0.11 9.08
N ILE A 295 -20.19 0.67 8.03
CA ILE A 295 -19.47 0.52 6.77
C ILE A 295 -18.92 1.90 6.44
N ASN A 296 -17.59 2.00 6.37
CA ASN A 296 -16.93 3.19 5.90
C ASN A 296 -16.24 2.85 4.57
N ILE A 297 -16.84 3.30 3.49
CA ILE A 297 -16.25 3.23 2.17
C ILE A 297 -15.39 4.48 2.03
N GLY A 298 -14.08 4.28 1.91
CA GLY A 298 -13.13 5.37 1.71
C GLY A 298 -13.12 5.89 0.29
N GLN A 299 -12.07 6.64 -0.02
CA GLN A 299 -11.99 7.43 -1.24
C GLN A 299 -11.37 6.65 -2.41
N ILE A 300 -11.97 6.75 -3.59
CA ILE A 300 -11.34 6.36 -4.87
C ILE A 300 -10.87 7.64 -5.54
N ALA A 301 -9.56 7.92 -5.55
CA ALA A 301 -9.09 9.20 -6.06
C ALA A 301 -7.75 9.26 -6.76
N ASN A 302 -7.60 10.28 -7.60
CA ASN A 302 -6.36 10.56 -8.35
C ASN A 302 -5.87 9.35 -9.16
N ASN A 303 -6.76 8.42 -9.55
CA ASN A 303 -6.39 7.29 -10.38
C ASN A 303 -6.35 7.73 -11.85
N ILE A 304 -5.34 7.27 -12.57
CA ILE A 304 -5.19 7.53 -14.01
C ILE A 304 -5.41 6.21 -14.74
N ILE A 305 -6.46 6.16 -15.56
CA ILE A 305 -6.79 5.04 -16.43
C ILE A 305 -6.46 5.46 -17.85
N THR A 306 -5.52 4.78 -18.49
CA THR A 306 -5.18 4.99 -19.90
C THR A 306 -5.55 3.74 -20.69
N ILE A 307 -6.32 3.93 -21.75
CA ILE A 307 -6.65 2.88 -22.73
C ILE A 307 -5.99 3.23 -24.06
N ASP A 308 -5.10 2.36 -24.52
CA ASP A 308 -4.32 2.54 -25.74
C ASP A 308 -4.27 1.23 -26.54
N THR A 309 -5.16 1.05 -27.52
CA THR A 309 -5.06 -0.08 -28.47
C THR A 309 -5.44 0.30 -29.90
N ASP A 310 -4.75 -0.32 -30.88
CA ASP A 310 -4.80 0.05 -32.30
C ASP A 310 -6.07 -0.40 -33.04
N THR A 311 -6.81 -1.38 -32.52
CA THR A 311 -8.03 -1.93 -33.16
C THR A 311 -8.94 -2.57 -32.11
N PHE A 312 -10.15 -2.02 -31.96
CA PHE A 312 -11.14 -2.47 -30.99
C PHE A 312 -12.39 -3.01 -31.68
N ASP A 313 -12.82 -4.21 -31.27
CA ASP A 313 -14.13 -4.75 -31.67
C ASP A 313 -15.15 -4.72 -30.50
N PHE A 314 -14.75 -4.88 -29.22
CA PHE A 314 -15.69 -4.89 -28.06
C PHE A 314 -15.01 -4.56 -26.70
N ILE A 315 -15.38 -3.44 -26.05
CA ILE A 315 -15.26 -3.26 -24.58
C ILE A 315 -16.69 -3.18 -24.02
N ARG A 316 -17.03 -4.02 -23.04
CA ARG A 316 -18.39 -3.95 -22.44
C ARG A 316 -18.54 -2.78 -21.49
N GLY A 317 -17.45 -2.29 -20.90
CA GLY A 317 -17.45 -1.02 -20.18
C GLY A 317 -16.25 -0.82 -19.25
N ILE A 318 -16.11 0.43 -18.81
CA ILE A 318 -15.22 0.84 -17.72
C ILE A 318 -16.11 1.21 -16.55
N SER A 319 -15.87 0.66 -15.36
CA SER A 319 -16.62 1.02 -14.16
C SER A 319 -15.70 1.39 -13.02
N ILE A 320 -15.84 2.63 -12.54
CA ILE A 320 -15.32 3.08 -11.24
C ILE A 320 -16.53 3.20 -10.33
N ARG A 321 -16.61 2.38 -9.28
CA ARG A 321 -17.77 2.42 -8.41
C ARG A 321 -17.49 2.14 -6.95
N ASN A 322 -18.24 2.86 -6.11
CA ASN A 322 -18.57 2.42 -4.77
C ASN A 322 -19.97 1.82 -4.82
N LEU A 323 -20.07 0.52 -4.63
CA LEU A 323 -21.34 -0.21 -4.60
C LEU A 323 -21.59 -0.73 -3.19
N LEU A 324 -22.75 -0.39 -2.64
CA LEU A 324 -23.22 -0.95 -1.39
C LEU A 324 -24.50 -1.74 -1.63
N ASN A 325 -24.48 -3.04 -1.31
CA ASN A 325 -25.64 -3.91 -1.36
C ASN A 325 -25.92 -4.49 0.03
N ALA A 326 -26.85 -3.87 0.77
CA ALA A 326 -27.12 -4.24 2.14
C ALA A 326 -28.50 -4.91 2.30
N THR A 327 -28.48 -6.17 2.77
CA THR A 327 -29.71 -6.88 3.18
C THR A 327 -29.88 -6.77 4.69
N SER A 328 -30.69 -5.80 5.15
CA SER A 328 -31.03 -5.50 6.56
C SER A 328 -29.89 -4.93 7.43
N LEU A 329 -30.02 -3.65 7.79
CA LEU A 329 -29.16 -2.95 8.75
C LEU A 329 -30.02 -2.49 9.93
N SER A 330 -29.55 -2.74 11.16
CA SER A 330 -30.19 -2.27 12.40
C SER A 330 -29.40 -1.10 12.99
N ASP A 331 -30.01 0.09 13.04
CA ASP A 331 -29.56 1.32 13.75
C ASP A 331 -28.18 1.86 13.35
N GLN A 332 -27.96 2.28 12.09
CA GLN A 332 -26.61 2.58 11.58
C GLN A 332 -26.44 3.79 10.67
N GLU A 333 -25.20 4.32 10.73
CA GLU A 333 -24.61 5.29 9.82
C GLU A 333 -23.70 4.56 8.82
N ILE A 334 -24.02 4.70 7.53
CA ILE A 334 -23.18 4.27 6.42
C ILE A 334 -22.56 5.52 5.83
N LEU A 335 -21.23 5.54 5.76
CA LEU A 335 -20.47 6.55 5.03
C LEU A 335 -20.03 5.92 3.71
N GLY A 336 -20.77 6.21 2.66
CA GLY A 336 -20.41 5.96 1.27
C GLY A 336 -19.32 6.93 0.83
N GLY A 337 -18.25 6.38 0.27
CA GLY A 337 -17.05 7.13 -0.03
C GLY A 337 -17.14 8.07 -1.21
N SER A 338 -16.08 8.85 -1.37
CA SER A 338 -15.94 9.82 -2.44
C SER A 338 -15.21 9.23 -3.66
N ILE A 339 -15.60 9.65 -4.87
CA ILE A 339 -14.88 9.40 -6.12
C ILE A 339 -14.33 10.72 -6.63
N LEU A 340 -13.03 10.97 -6.45
CA LEU A 340 -12.43 12.30 -6.63
C LEU A 340 -11.26 12.31 -7.62
N ASN A 341 -11.20 13.29 -8.52
CA ASN A 341 -10.01 13.53 -9.37
C ASN A 341 -9.54 12.32 -10.20
N ASN A 342 -10.41 11.39 -10.56
CA ASN A 342 -10.01 10.27 -11.42
C ASN A 342 -9.95 10.75 -12.88
N THR A 343 -8.93 10.32 -13.60
CA THR A 343 -8.74 10.64 -15.01
C THR A 343 -8.85 9.37 -15.83
N ILE A 344 -9.78 9.35 -16.80
CA ILE A 344 -9.90 8.29 -17.79
C ILE A 344 -9.52 8.89 -19.15
N VAL A 345 -8.46 8.36 -19.77
CA VAL A 345 -8.00 8.78 -21.09
C VAL A 345 -8.15 7.60 -22.05
N ILE A 346 -8.96 7.77 -23.08
CA ILE A 346 -9.08 6.81 -24.17
C ILE A 346 -8.55 7.41 -25.45
N ASN A 347 -7.38 6.94 -25.88
CA ASN A 347 -6.61 7.60 -26.92
C ASN A 347 -7.04 7.22 -28.36
N LYS A 348 -7.94 6.24 -28.53
CA LYS A 348 -8.20 5.59 -29.83
C LYS A 348 -9.69 5.26 -30.05
N ASN A 349 -9.98 4.73 -31.24
CA ASN A 349 -11.35 4.47 -31.70
C ASN A 349 -11.99 3.33 -30.93
N LEU A 350 -13.29 3.46 -30.61
CA LEU A 350 -14.05 2.50 -29.82
C LEU A 350 -15.39 2.20 -30.49
N ASP A 351 -15.67 0.92 -30.72
CA ASP A 351 -16.96 0.46 -31.23
C ASP A 351 -17.72 -0.24 -30.07
N HIS A 352 -18.86 0.33 -29.64
CA HIS A 352 -19.77 -0.12 -28.56
C HIS A 352 -19.22 -0.05 -27.13
N GLU A 353 -19.66 0.94 -26.33
CA GLU A 353 -19.15 1.08 -24.96
C GLU A 353 -20.11 1.72 -23.97
N ALA A 354 -19.85 1.46 -22.68
CA ALA A 354 -20.38 2.26 -21.58
C ALA A 354 -19.31 2.56 -20.51
N ILE A 355 -19.09 3.85 -20.23
CA ILE A 355 -18.25 4.31 -19.11
C ILE A 355 -19.18 4.66 -17.96
N PHE A 356 -18.96 4.04 -16.81
CA PHE A 356 -19.75 4.24 -15.61
C PHE A 356 -18.86 4.71 -14.45
N ILE A 357 -19.11 5.92 -13.93
CA ILE A 357 -18.49 6.40 -12.70
C ILE A 357 -19.60 6.66 -11.69
N TYR A 358 -19.69 5.85 -10.63
CA TYR A 358 -20.83 5.97 -9.74
C TYR A 358 -20.65 5.57 -8.30
N ASN A 359 -21.39 6.27 -7.45
CA ASN A 359 -21.73 5.83 -6.11
C ASN A 359 -23.16 5.29 -6.17
N PHE A 360 -23.34 4.01 -5.82
CA PHE A 360 -24.65 3.38 -5.83
C PHE A 360 -24.89 2.57 -4.57
N SER A 361 -26.06 2.74 -3.98
CA SER A 361 -26.50 1.97 -2.82
C SER A 361 -27.86 1.30 -3.10
N VAL A 362 -27.93 0.01 -2.80
CA VAL A 362 -29.14 -0.79 -2.78
C VAL A 362 -29.37 -1.27 -1.35
N LEU A 363 -30.49 -0.86 -0.77
CA LEU A 363 -30.91 -1.31 0.55
C LEU A 363 -32.10 -2.23 0.41
N THR A 364 -32.11 -3.37 1.08
CA THR A 364 -33.35 -4.13 1.28
C THR A 364 -33.98 -3.70 2.61
N PRO A 365 -35.31 -3.43 2.69
CA PRO A 365 -35.93 -2.90 3.90
C PRO A 365 -35.83 -3.90 5.05
N GLY A 366 -35.37 -3.46 6.23
CA GLY A 366 -35.23 -4.37 7.37
C GLY A 366 -34.97 -3.76 8.76
N GLY A 367 -34.96 -2.43 8.95
CA GLY A 367 -34.65 -1.79 10.24
C GLY A 367 -35.42 -0.47 10.45
N ILE A 368 -35.45 0.02 11.71
CA ILE A 368 -36.31 1.14 12.14
C ILE A 368 -35.67 2.54 12.04
N ASP A 369 -34.36 2.67 11.87
CA ASP A 369 -33.68 3.94 11.58
C ASP A 369 -32.36 3.68 10.80
N GLN A 370 -32.16 4.32 9.65
CA GLN A 370 -30.93 4.21 8.84
C GLN A 370 -30.48 5.59 8.36
N LYS A 371 -29.18 5.91 8.53
CA LYS A 371 -28.52 7.08 7.94
C LYS A 371 -27.55 6.63 6.89
N ILE A 372 -27.71 7.15 5.68
CA ILE A 372 -26.81 6.87 4.57
C ILE A 372 -26.31 8.18 4.05
N HIS A 373 -24.99 8.29 4.05
CA HIS A 373 -24.30 9.43 3.51
C HIS A 373 -23.40 8.94 2.41
N MET A 374 -23.77 9.12 1.14
CA MET A 374 -22.81 9.00 0.05
C MET A 374 -22.17 10.37 -0.13
N ASP A 375 -20.85 10.47 -0.03
CA ASP A 375 -20.13 11.74 -0.14
C ASP A 375 -20.19 12.26 -1.60
N GLN A 376 -19.05 12.47 -2.26
CA GLN A 376 -18.96 13.30 -3.45
C GLN A 376 -18.43 12.53 -4.66
N ILE A 377 -18.92 12.90 -5.85
CA ILE A 377 -18.28 12.56 -7.13
C ILE A 377 -17.78 13.87 -7.73
N ASN A 378 -16.49 14.16 -7.57
CA ASN A 378 -15.95 15.50 -7.85
C ASN A 378 -14.72 15.42 -8.75
N SER A 379 -14.59 16.39 -9.66
CA SER A 379 -13.38 16.63 -10.45
C SER A 379 -12.90 15.43 -11.28
N ASN A 380 -13.79 14.51 -11.66
CA ASN A 380 -13.40 13.39 -12.53
C ASN A 380 -13.33 13.86 -13.98
N LEU A 381 -12.27 13.49 -14.67
CA LEU A 381 -12.03 13.83 -16.07
C LEU A 381 -12.13 12.57 -16.93
N VAL A 382 -13.00 12.59 -17.94
CA VAL A 382 -13.07 11.57 -18.99
C VAL A 382 -12.72 12.23 -20.31
N THR A 383 -11.60 11.82 -20.92
CA THR A 383 -11.15 12.29 -22.22
C THR A 383 -11.13 11.16 -23.23
N ILE A 384 -11.80 11.33 -24.36
CA ILE A 384 -11.82 10.36 -25.45
C ILE A 384 -11.36 11.07 -26.72
N SER A 385 -10.18 10.73 -27.23
CA SER A 385 -9.61 11.42 -28.41
C SER A 385 -9.83 10.69 -29.74
N GLY A 386 -10.29 9.44 -29.73
CA GLY A 386 -10.59 8.67 -30.95
C GLY A 386 -12.05 8.79 -31.42
N THR A 387 -12.37 8.10 -32.53
CA THR A 387 -13.75 7.98 -33.01
C THR A 387 -14.53 6.92 -32.24
N SER A 388 -15.64 7.30 -31.63
CA SER A 388 -16.54 6.37 -30.95
C SER A 388 -17.86 6.15 -31.69
N LYS A 389 -18.36 4.90 -31.61
CA LYS A 389 -19.71 4.49 -32.00
C LYS A 389 -20.43 3.81 -30.85
N ASN A 390 -21.73 4.07 -30.72
CA ASN A 390 -22.61 3.44 -29.75
C ASN A 390 -22.14 3.56 -28.30
N MET A 391 -21.66 4.74 -27.92
CA MET A 391 -21.09 4.98 -26.60
C MET A 391 -22.10 5.57 -25.62
N GLY A 392 -22.09 5.07 -24.38
CA GLY A 392 -22.76 5.66 -23.23
C GLY A 392 -21.74 6.16 -22.19
N ILE A 393 -21.87 7.38 -21.67
CA ILE A 393 -21.10 7.83 -20.50
C ILE A 393 -22.09 8.23 -19.42
N LEU A 394 -22.00 7.58 -18.28
CA LEU A 394 -22.88 7.79 -17.15
C LEU A 394 -22.06 8.06 -15.89
N ILE A 395 -22.15 9.28 -15.37
CA ILE A 395 -21.63 9.62 -14.05
C ILE A 395 -22.82 9.86 -13.14
N PHE A 396 -22.94 9.09 -12.06
CA PHE A 396 -24.11 9.22 -11.20
C PHE A 396 -23.86 8.93 -9.72
N ASN A 397 -24.57 9.68 -8.87
CA ASN A 397 -24.64 9.45 -7.44
C ASN A 397 -26.11 9.14 -7.13
N GLU A 398 -26.45 7.86 -6.98
CA GLU A 398 -27.84 7.40 -6.85
C GLU A 398 -28.04 6.44 -5.68
N GLU A 399 -29.14 6.63 -4.98
CA GLU A 399 -29.62 5.71 -3.96
C GLU A 399 -30.95 5.07 -4.38
N TRP A 400 -31.05 3.75 -4.25
CA TRP A 400 -32.30 3.04 -4.46
C TRP A 400 -32.92 2.57 -3.14
N LEU A 401 -34.08 3.15 -2.82
CA LEU A 401 -34.88 2.82 -1.64
C LEU A 401 -36.15 2.03 -2.03
N PRO A 402 -36.16 0.70 -1.91
CA PRO A 402 -37.42 -0.04 -1.94
C PRO A 402 -38.28 0.35 -0.73
N GLY A 403 -39.54 0.72 -0.98
CA GLY A 403 -40.44 1.23 0.06
C GLY A 403 -40.63 0.25 1.23
N GLY A 404 -40.63 0.76 2.47
CA GLY A 404 -40.93 -0.06 3.66
C GLY A 404 -40.39 0.42 5.01
N SER A 405 -39.52 1.45 5.06
CA SER A 405 -38.98 1.99 6.32
C SER A 405 -39.77 3.21 6.83
N THR A 406 -39.90 3.34 8.15
CA THR A 406 -40.61 4.45 8.81
C THR A 406 -39.75 5.71 9.03
N SER A 407 -38.43 5.63 8.85
CA SER A 407 -37.47 6.73 9.07
C SER A 407 -36.13 6.43 8.37
N GLN A 408 -35.81 7.18 7.31
CA GLN A 408 -34.53 7.12 6.59
C GLN A 408 -34.03 8.54 6.35
N GLU A 409 -32.77 8.79 6.69
CA GLU A 409 -32.04 10.01 6.33
C GLU A 409 -31.02 9.66 5.25
N VAL A 410 -31.26 10.15 4.05
CA VAL A 410 -30.39 9.98 2.90
C VAL A 410 -29.73 11.31 2.58
N ILE A 411 -28.41 11.33 2.63
CA ILE A 411 -27.57 12.45 2.23
C ILE A 411 -26.79 11.98 1.00
N VAL A 412 -27.18 12.47 -0.17
CA VAL A 412 -26.40 12.31 -1.40
C VAL A 412 -25.56 13.57 -1.54
N GLY A 413 -24.24 13.43 -1.52
CA GLY A 413 -23.32 14.54 -1.62
C GLY A 413 -23.14 15.04 -3.06
N GLU A 414 -22.26 16.03 -3.19
CA GLU A 414 -22.22 16.90 -4.36
C GLU A 414 -21.57 16.22 -5.58
N MET A 415 -22.04 16.62 -6.78
CA MET A 415 -21.39 16.32 -8.05
C MET A 415 -20.81 17.61 -8.64
N LEU A 416 -19.51 17.81 -8.45
CA LEU A 416 -18.84 19.07 -8.81
C LEU A 416 -17.73 18.85 -9.82
N ASN A 417 -17.49 19.82 -10.70
CA ASN A 417 -16.30 19.91 -11.57
C ASN A 417 -15.95 18.66 -12.40
N ASN A 418 -16.89 17.76 -12.68
CA ASN A 418 -16.62 16.63 -13.56
C ASN A 418 -16.58 17.12 -15.01
N GLU A 419 -15.58 16.66 -15.75
CA GLU A 419 -15.35 17.06 -17.13
C GLU A 419 -15.40 15.82 -18.03
N ILE A 420 -16.20 15.91 -19.10
CA ILE A 420 -16.25 14.90 -20.16
C ILE A 420 -15.89 15.61 -21.46
N THR A 421 -14.75 15.23 -22.03
CA THR A 421 -14.25 15.76 -23.29
C THR A 421 -14.20 14.64 -24.31
N ILE A 422 -15.06 14.75 -25.33
CA ILE A 422 -15.12 13.78 -26.42
C ILE A 422 -14.66 14.44 -27.71
N GLY A 423 -13.70 13.82 -28.38
CA GLY A 423 -13.24 14.14 -29.71
C GLY A 423 -14.31 13.85 -30.77
N THR A 424 -13.89 13.40 -31.94
CA THR A 424 -14.80 13.20 -33.07
C THR A 424 -15.67 11.97 -32.91
N THR A 425 -16.97 12.10 -32.63
CA THR A 425 -17.89 10.95 -32.55
C THR A 425 -18.70 10.75 -33.83
N THR A 426 -19.00 9.50 -34.17
CA THR A 426 -19.92 9.18 -35.28
C THR A 426 -21.30 8.69 -34.83
N ASP A 427 -21.43 8.15 -33.61
CA ASP A 427 -22.71 7.74 -33.00
C ASP A 427 -22.58 7.72 -31.47
N LEU A 428 -23.13 8.71 -30.76
CA LEU A 428 -23.14 8.76 -29.30
C LEU A 428 -24.56 8.43 -28.79
N HIS A 429 -24.70 7.33 -28.03
CA HIS A 429 -26.00 6.82 -27.59
C HIS A 429 -26.55 7.51 -26.33
N GLY A 430 -25.68 8.11 -25.53
CA GLY A 430 -26.13 8.90 -24.38
C GLY A 430 -24.98 9.39 -23.50
N ILE A 431 -25.08 10.63 -23.06
CA ILE A 431 -24.31 11.13 -21.91
C ILE A 431 -25.30 11.55 -20.84
N GLY A 432 -25.04 11.12 -19.61
CA GLY A 432 -25.87 11.43 -18.47
C GLY A 432 -25.05 11.75 -17.22
N LEU A 433 -25.43 12.84 -16.58
CA LEU A 433 -25.02 13.18 -15.21
C LEU A 433 -26.27 13.11 -14.33
N PHE A 434 -26.29 12.20 -13.35
CA PHE A 434 -27.45 12.00 -12.48
C PHE A 434 -27.07 12.16 -11.01
N ASN A 435 -27.77 13.04 -10.30
CA ASN A 435 -27.65 13.18 -8.85
C ASN A 435 -29.06 13.22 -8.28
N GLY A 436 -29.52 12.13 -7.67
CA GLY A 436 -30.91 12.02 -7.26
C GLY A 436 -31.24 10.76 -6.48
N ASN A 437 -32.43 10.77 -5.87
CA ASN A 437 -33.01 9.63 -5.15
C ASN A 437 -34.26 9.16 -5.90
N VAL A 438 -34.37 7.86 -6.18
CA VAL A 438 -35.53 7.27 -6.87
C VAL A 438 -36.43 6.60 -5.84
N SER A 439 -37.47 7.32 -5.38
CA SER A 439 -38.43 6.80 -4.41
C SER A 439 -39.76 6.36 -5.03
N SER A 440 -40.32 5.25 -4.54
CA SER A 440 -41.78 5.00 -4.60
C SER A 440 -42.50 5.81 -3.48
N PRO A 441 -43.81 6.07 -3.56
CA PRO A 441 -44.43 7.18 -2.85
C PRO A 441 -44.64 6.90 -1.36
N GLN A 442 -43.69 7.31 -0.50
CA GLN A 442 -43.91 7.57 0.93
C GLN A 442 -43.05 8.75 1.43
N LEU A 443 -43.42 9.30 2.59
CA LEU A 443 -42.95 10.59 3.12
C LEU A 443 -41.47 10.54 3.56
N ILE A 444 -40.56 10.78 2.61
CA ILE A 444 -39.11 10.89 2.85
C ILE A 444 -38.77 12.38 3.07
N LYS A 445 -38.02 12.70 4.13
CA LYS A 445 -37.34 14.00 4.25
C LYS A 445 -36.07 13.96 3.40
N ILE A 446 -36.19 14.37 2.14
CA ILE A 446 -35.03 14.54 1.26
C ILE A 446 -34.42 15.90 1.54
N GLY A 447 -33.21 15.92 2.11
CA GLY A 447 -32.38 17.12 2.20
C GLY A 447 -31.39 17.14 1.04
N PHE A 448 -31.64 17.96 0.03
CA PHE A 448 -30.61 18.25 -0.99
C PHE A 448 -29.60 19.22 -0.38
N ASN A 449 -28.40 18.73 -0.06
CA ASN A 449 -27.31 19.59 0.44
C ASN A 449 -26.22 19.82 -0.62
N GLY A 450 -26.40 19.30 -1.84
CA GLY A 450 -25.44 19.42 -2.95
C GLY A 450 -26.05 19.94 -4.24
N GLY A 451 -25.36 20.85 -4.92
CA GLY A 451 -25.73 21.31 -6.26
C GLY A 451 -24.83 20.73 -7.36
N PHE A 452 -25.29 20.79 -8.61
CA PHE A 452 -24.45 20.55 -9.79
C PHE A 452 -23.73 21.86 -10.14
N PHE A 453 -22.45 22.00 -9.80
CA PHE A 453 -21.68 23.20 -10.14
C PHE A 453 -20.39 22.83 -10.87
N GLY A 454 -20.09 23.58 -11.95
CA GLY A 454 -18.79 23.52 -12.62
C GLY A 454 -18.55 22.28 -13.50
N ASN A 455 -19.55 21.41 -13.69
CA ASN A 455 -19.41 20.28 -14.63
C ASN A 455 -19.38 20.81 -16.08
N GLN A 456 -18.51 20.25 -16.91
CA GLN A 456 -18.35 20.60 -18.32
C GLN A 456 -18.47 19.37 -19.20
N ILE A 457 -19.23 19.49 -20.29
CA ILE A 457 -19.28 18.49 -21.36
C ILE A 457 -18.90 19.21 -22.64
N GLN A 458 -17.82 18.76 -23.28
CA GLN A 458 -17.40 19.24 -24.60
C GLN A 458 -17.56 18.12 -25.63
N LEU A 459 -18.37 18.38 -26.66
CA LEU A 459 -18.63 17.44 -27.76
C LEU A 459 -18.16 18.04 -29.08
N ASN A 460 -17.35 17.28 -29.81
CA ASN A 460 -16.89 17.62 -31.15
C ASN A 460 -17.47 16.62 -32.18
N GLY A 461 -18.76 16.65 -32.51
CA GLY A 461 -19.34 15.66 -33.43
C GLY A 461 -20.81 15.89 -33.83
N THR A 462 -21.35 15.02 -34.69
CA THR A 462 -22.75 15.04 -35.15
C THR A 462 -23.54 13.84 -34.61
N GLY A 463 -24.80 14.03 -34.20
CA GLY A 463 -25.74 12.93 -33.88
C GLY A 463 -25.61 12.39 -32.45
N SER A 464 -26.09 13.13 -31.44
CA SER A 464 -25.98 12.73 -30.04
C SER A 464 -27.27 13.03 -29.28
N ASP A 465 -27.81 12.02 -28.60
CA ASP A 465 -28.87 12.20 -27.62
C ASP A 465 -28.24 12.51 -26.25
N MET A 466 -28.71 13.57 -25.59
CA MET A 466 -28.24 13.98 -24.27
C MET A 466 -29.40 13.97 -23.28
N PHE A 467 -29.21 13.32 -22.13
CA PHE A 467 -30.21 13.23 -21.07
C PHE A 467 -29.69 13.89 -19.80
N PHE A 468 -30.40 14.92 -19.34
CA PHE A 468 -30.15 15.58 -18.06
C PHE A 468 -31.41 15.45 -17.21
N ASP A 469 -31.32 14.81 -16.05
CA ASP A 469 -32.42 14.69 -15.10
C ASP A 469 -32.06 15.35 -13.76
N ASN A 470 -33.04 16.07 -13.21
CA ASN A 470 -33.02 16.67 -11.88
C ASN A 470 -31.92 17.73 -11.59
N VAL A 471 -31.76 18.70 -12.50
CA VAL A 471 -30.87 19.86 -12.29
C VAL A 471 -31.51 20.79 -11.25
N GLY A 472 -30.93 20.84 -10.04
CA GLY A 472 -31.39 21.73 -8.97
C GLY A 472 -31.45 23.21 -9.41
N PRO A 473 -32.33 24.04 -8.83
CA PRO A 473 -32.66 25.37 -9.36
C PRO A 473 -31.52 26.41 -9.38
N ASN A 474 -30.36 26.09 -8.78
CA ASN A 474 -29.18 26.95 -8.71
C ASN A 474 -27.95 26.37 -9.41
N ALA A 475 -28.06 25.21 -10.06
CA ALA A 475 -26.96 24.58 -10.76
C ALA A 475 -26.66 25.28 -12.08
N THR A 476 -25.38 25.54 -12.35
CA THR A 476 -24.89 25.99 -13.66
C THR A 476 -24.04 24.88 -14.26
N THR A 477 -24.60 24.17 -15.24
CA THR A 477 -23.87 23.23 -16.09
C THR A 477 -23.62 23.91 -17.43
N GLU A 478 -22.35 24.02 -17.82
CA GLU A 478 -21.97 24.57 -19.13
C GLU A 478 -21.80 23.42 -20.12
N ILE A 479 -22.57 23.46 -21.22
CA ILE A 479 -22.44 22.52 -22.32
C ILE A 479 -21.88 23.30 -23.50
N LYS A 480 -20.68 22.93 -23.96
CA LYS A 480 -20.07 23.48 -25.17
C LYS A 480 -20.15 22.43 -26.27
N VAL A 481 -20.79 22.79 -27.37
CA VAL A 481 -20.90 21.91 -28.55
C VAL A 481 -20.24 22.64 -29.71
N ASP A 482 -18.98 22.31 -29.99
CA ASP A 482 -18.25 22.93 -31.10
C ASP A 482 -18.59 22.20 -32.40
N TYR A 483 -19.48 22.78 -33.20
CA TYR A 483 -19.81 22.24 -34.53
C TYR A 483 -18.73 22.62 -35.56
N LEU A 484 -17.79 21.70 -35.80
CA LEU A 484 -16.83 21.83 -36.90
C LEU A 484 -17.46 21.40 -38.24
N GLY A 485 -18.27 22.29 -38.82
CA GLY A 485 -18.33 22.41 -40.29
C GLY A 485 -19.48 21.74 -41.05
N GLN A 486 -20.75 22.02 -40.73
CA GLN A 486 -21.86 22.00 -41.71
C GLN A 486 -22.91 23.08 -41.39
N ASP A 487 -23.62 23.53 -42.43
CA ASP A 487 -24.71 24.52 -42.38
C ASP A 487 -25.73 24.17 -41.28
N LEU A 488 -25.99 25.12 -40.39
CA LEU A 488 -26.96 25.02 -39.27
C LEU A 488 -28.41 24.78 -39.69
N SER A 489 -28.71 24.71 -40.99
CA SER A 489 -30.08 24.51 -41.49
C SER A 489 -30.59 23.07 -41.37
N ASP A 490 -29.70 22.07 -41.24
CA ASP A 490 -30.07 20.65 -41.17
C ASP A 490 -29.98 20.06 -39.74
N ALA A 491 -29.53 20.84 -38.75
CA ALA A 491 -29.38 20.39 -37.35
C ALA A 491 -30.70 20.24 -36.57
N ASN A 492 -31.86 20.52 -37.18
CA ASN A 492 -33.17 20.44 -36.53
C ASN A 492 -33.70 19.00 -36.31
N ASN A 493 -32.91 17.95 -36.58
CA ASN A 493 -33.39 16.56 -36.56
C ASN A 493 -32.57 15.56 -35.73
N GLY A 494 -31.59 15.96 -34.90
CA GLY A 494 -30.65 14.98 -34.34
C GLY A 494 -30.22 15.10 -32.87
N ALA A 495 -30.62 16.13 -32.13
CA ALA A 495 -30.30 16.24 -30.71
C ALA A 495 -31.59 16.50 -29.91
N ASN A 496 -32.17 15.45 -29.34
CA ASN A 496 -33.29 15.60 -28.41
C ASN A 496 -32.75 15.89 -27.02
N VAL A 497 -32.75 17.15 -26.59
CA VAL A 497 -32.49 17.51 -25.19
C VAL A 497 -33.81 17.41 -24.43
N ALA A 498 -34.02 16.33 -23.68
CA ALA A 498 -35.11 16.23 -22.73
C ALA A 498 -34.73 16.98 -21.44
N GLN A 499 -35.50 18.01 -21.06
CA GLN A 499 -35.17 18.91 -19.95
C GLN A 499 -36.20 18.80 -18.81
N GLN A 500 -35.73 18.53 -17.59
CA GLN A 500 -36.44 18.85 -16.35
C GLN A 500 -35.54 19.70 -15.44
N GLY A 501 -35.68 21.03 -15.50
CA GLY A 501 -34.98 21.97 -14.61
C GLY A 501 -34.48 23.25 -15.30
N SER A 502 -34.26 24.33 -14.54
CA SER A 502 -33.67 25.60 -15.01
C SER A 502 -32.17 25.64 -14.68
N GLY A 503 -31.28 25.98 -15.63
CA GLY A 503 -29.83 26.18 -15.33
C GLY A 503 -28.81 25.78 -16.41
N ILE A 504 -29.24 25.28 -17.58
CA ILE A 504 -28.33 24.83 -18.64
C ILE A 504 -28.04 25.96 -19.63
N THR A 505 -26.77 26.30 -19.86
CA THR A 505 -26.35 27.19 -20.95
C THR A 505 -25.68 26.37 -22.04
N ILE A 506 -26.29 26.36 -23.23
CA ILE A 506 -25.70 25.74 -24.43
C ILE A 506 -25.03 26.87 -25.22
N THR A 507 -23.71 26.79 -25.37
CA THR A 507 -22.96 27.73 -26.21
C THR A 507 -22.51 27.02 -27.49
N PRO A 508 -22.94 27.49 -28.68
CA PRO A 508 -22.54 26.92 -29.96
C PRO A 508 -21.13 27.32 -30.41
#